data_AF-A0A3N4JLR2-F1
#
_entry.id   AF-A0A3N4JLR2-F1
#
_cell.length_a   1.000
_cell.length_b   1.000
_cell.length_c   1.000
_cell.angle_alpha   90.00
_cell.angle_beta   90.00
_cell.angle_gamma   90.00
#
_symmetry.space_group_name_H-M   'P 1'
#
loop_
_entity.id
_entity.type
_entity.pdbx_description
1 polymer ?
#
loop_
_entity_poly.entity_id
_entity_poly.type
_entity_poly.pdbx_seq_one_letter_code
_entity_poly.pdbx_strand_id
1 'polypeptide(L)'
;METNNYALLRESLVPAILQKSVLSSPSPSDLEDLSDFLDYLTQELYTFLPPSLQTATPLSTPPPTPDGLKPLIPPLSTLPLSITESLTNYDIVSDADDVEKLISRVLLEYLDAVCAAPPELVGDRGSRKEACEICERDWVRVTYHHLIPKSTHAKVLKRKWHPEVVLNSVAWLCRSCHSTVHRCASNEVLAKEYYTVPLLLEREDIQKWRAYASKQRFRGGLKNL
;
A
#
# COMPACT_ATOMS: atom_id res chain seq x y z
N MET A 1 8.28 -4.97 14.98
CA MET A 1 7.10 -4.56 14.21
C MET A 1 7.64 -3.80 13.02
N GLU A 2 7.82 -4.51 11.91
CA GLU A 2 8.20 -3.88 10.64
C GLU A 2 7.15 -2.81 10.33
N THR A 3 7.58 -1.57 10.23
CA THR A 3 6.74 -0.51 9.69
C THR A 3 6.50 -0.83 8.22
N ASN A 4 5.31 -0.55 7.70
CA ASN A 4 4.99 -0.73 6.28
C ASN A 4 6.09 -0.14 5.36
N ASN A 5 6.68 0.97 5.78
CA ASN A 5 7.73 1.66 5.06
C ASN A 5 9.07 0.91 5.03
N TYR A 6 9.41 0.13 6.06
CA TYR A 6 10.61 -0.71 6.03
C TYR A 6 10.48 -1.77 4.91
N ALA A 7 9.31 -2.40 4.83
CA ALA A 7 9.01 -3.37 3.77
C ALA A 7 9.06 -2.71 2.37
N LEU A 8 8.49 -1.51 2.19
CA LEU A 8 8.57 -0.78 0.93
C LEU A 8 10.01 -0.46 0.51
N LEU A 9 10.88 -0.10 1.46
CA LEU A 9 12.29 0.14 1.19
C LEU A 9 13.00 -1.15 0.76
N ARG A 10 12.75 -2.26 1.46
CA ARG A 10 13.24 -3.59 1.08
C ARG A 10 12.81 -3.96 -0.33
N GLU A 11 11.53 -3.81 -0.65
CA GLU A 11 10.98 -4.10 -1.99
C GLU A 11 11.62 -3.23 -3.08
N SER A 12 11.97 -1.98 -2.77
CA SER A 12 12.67 -1.06 -3.70
C SER A 12 14.14 -1.49 -3.95
N LEU A 13 14.77 -2.20 -3.00
CA LEU A 13 16.13 -2.73 -3.14
C LEU A 13 16.20 -3.98 -4.01
N VAL A 14 15.17 -4.84 -3.94
CA VAL A 14 15.11 -6.13 -4.65
C VAL A 14 15.43 -6.02 -6.15
N PRO A 15 14.74 -5.19 -6.97
CA PRO A 15 15.03 -5.12 -8.39
C PRO A 15 16.42 -4.53 -8.67
N ALA A 16 16.88 -3.60 -7.83
CA ALA A 16 18.19 -2.97 -7.99
C ALA A 16 19.34 -3.96 -7.78
N ILE A 17 19.18 -4.89 -6.83
CA ILE A 17 20.19 -5.90 -6.49
C ILE A 17 20.08 -7.11 -7.41
N LEU A 18 18.88 -7.61 -7.72
CA LEU A 18 18.68 -8.75 -8.61
C LEU A 18 19.09 -8.48 -10.07
N GLN A 19 18.93 -7.25 -10.57
CA GLN A 19 19.39 -6.90 -11.92
C GLN A 19 20.91 -6.92 -12.06
N LYS A 20 21.64 -6.77 -10.95
CA LYS A 20 23.09 -6.65 -10.92
C LYS A 20 23.79 -7.89 -10.36
N SER A 21 23.09 -8.73 -9.59
CA SER A 21 23.66 -9.98 -9.11
C SER A 21 23.81 -10.97 -10.27
N VAL A 22 25.02 -11.48 -10.45
CA VAL A 22 25.41 -12.36 -11.57
C VAL A 22 24.99 -13.82 -11.30
N LEU A 23 24.02 -14.06 -10.41
CA LEU A 23 23.65 -15.41 -9.98
C LEU A 23 23.01 -16.21 -11.13
N SER A 24 23.86 -16.94 -11.84
CA SER A 24 23.48 -17.99 -12.77
C SER A 24 22.84 -19.12 -11.97
N SER A 25 21.52 -19.26 -12.04
CA SER A 25 20.70 -20.25 -11.32
C SER A 25 20.98 -20.31 -9.79
N PRO A 26 20.33 -19.48 -8.97
CA PRO A 26 20.58 -19.44 -7.54
C PRO A 26 20.14 -20.75 -6.86
N SER A 27 21.01 -21.32 -6.02
CA SER A 27 20.66 -22.42 -5.13
C SER A 27 19.81 -21.92 -3.95
N PRO A 28 19.13 -22.81 -3.20
CA PRO A 28 18.36 -22.40 -2.02
C PRO A 28 19.18 -21.64 -0.97
N SER A 29 20.47 -21.97 -0.81
CA SER A 29 21.39 -21.25 0.09
C SER A 29 21.65 -19.83 -0.42
N ASP A 30 21.91 -19.67 -1.72
CA ASP A 30 22.18 -18.36 -2.31
C ASP A 30 20.97 -17.41 -2.19
N LEU A 31 19.76 -17.96 -2.19
CA LEU A 31 18.53 -17.20 -1.99
C LEU A 31 18.35 -16.74 -0.54
N GLU A 32 18.72 -17.57 0.43
CA GLU A 32 18.69 -17.22 1.85
C GLU A 32 19.75 -16.16 2.17
N ASP A 33 20.98 -16.37 1.70
CA ASP A 33 22.08 -15.41 1.84
C ASP A 33 21.74 -14.05 1.20
N LEU A 34 21.08 -14.06 0.03
CA LEU A 34 20.63 -12.84 -0.63
C LEU A 34 19.50 -12.15 0.15
N SER A 35 18.58 -12.91 0.74
CA SER A 35 17.49 -12.37 1.56
C SER A 35 18.04 -11.68 2.81
N ASP A 36 18.99 -12.32 3.49
CA ASP A 36 19.66 -11.79 4.68
C ASP A 36 20.48 -10.54 4.33
N PHE A 37 21.17 -10.56 3.19
CA PHE A 37 21.89 -9.41 2.67
C PHE A 37 20.96 -8.22 2.39
N LEU A 38 19.80 -8.48 1.76
CA LEU A 38 18.78 -7.46 1.54
C LEU A 38 18.26 -6.89 2.87
N ASP A 39 18.11 -7.72 3.91
CA ASP A 39 17.58 -7.27 5.22
C ASP A 39 18.60 -6.40 5.92
N TYR A 40 19.86 -6.82 5.90
CA TYR A 40 20.97 -6.03 6.38
C TYR A 40 21.06 -4.66 5.69
N LEU A 41 21.05 -4.61 4.36
CA LEU A 41 21.11 -3.35 3.62
C LEU A 41 19.89 -2.46 3.88
N THR A 42 18.70 -3.07 3.95
CA THR A 42 17.48 -2.33 4.29
C THR A 42 17.61 -1.69 5.66
N GLN A 43 18.10 -2.41 6.66
CA GLN A 43 18.30 -1.88 8.01
C GLN A 43 19.32 -0.74 8.06
N GLU A 44 20.47 -0.88 7.40
CA GLU A 44 21.49 0.17 7.33
C GLU A 44 20.95 1.43 6.63
N LEU A 45 20.28 1.27 5.49
CA LEU A 45 19.67 2.40 4.78
C LEU A 45 18.52 3.03 5.57
N TYR A 46 17.65 2.23 6.18
CA TYR A 46 16.51 2.73 6.92
C TYR A 46 16.95 3.56 8.12
N THR A 47 18.01 3.13 8.83
CA THR A 47 18.59 3.90 9.96
C THR A 47 19.31 5.17 9.51
N PHE A 48 19.87 5.20 8.30
CA PHE A 48 20.42 6.41 7.69
C PHE A 48 19.35 7.45 7.34
N LEU A 49 18.13 7.02 6.99
CA LEU A 49 17.04 7.94 6.66
C LEU A 49 16.50 8.66 7.91
N PRO A 50 16.14 9.96 7.80
CA PRO A 50 15.52 10.68 8.90
C PRO A 50 14.11 10.15 9.21
N PRO A 51 13.59 10.36 10.44
CA PRO A 51 12.28 9.87 10.86
C PRO A 51 11.12 10.29 9.94
N SER A 52 11.24 11.47 9.33
CA SER A 52 10.26 12.00 8.36
C SER A 52 10.07 11.07 7.16
N LEU A 53 11.14 10.43 6.68
CA LEU A 53 11.12 9.49 5.57
C LEU A 53 10.76 8.07 6.02
N GLN A 54 11.11 7.70 7.25
CA GLN A 54 10.76 6.40 7.83
C GLN A 54 9.25 6.28 8.12
N THR A 55 8.57 7.39 8.42
CA THR A 55 7.17 7.38 8.89
C THR A 55 6.17 8.06 7.95
N ALA A 56 6.64 8.53 6.78
CA ALA A 56 5.79 9.14 5.77
C ALA A 56 4.67 8.19 5.34
N THR A 57 3.46 8.73 5.17
CA THR A 57 2.28 7.96 4.77
C THR A 57 1.41 8.82 3.86
N PRO A 58 0.80 8.25 2.80
CA PRO A 58 -0.06 9.00 1.89
C PRO A 58 -1.32 9.55 2.59
N LEU A 59 -1.63 9.05 3.80
CA LEU A 59 -2.73 9.51 4.64
C LEU A 59 -2.41 10.77 5.45
N SER A 60 -1.16 11.23 5.47
CA SER A 60 -0.78 12.46 6.18
C SER A 60 -1.50 13.68 5.62
N THR A 61 -1.68 14.71 6.45
CA THR A 61 -2.24 16.00 6.05
C THR A 61 -1.23 17.13 6.35
N PRO A 62 -0.63 17.77 5.32
CA PRO A 62 -0.79 17.50 3.89
C PRO A 62 -0.19 16.15 3.47
N PRO A 63 -0.69 15.54 2.37
CA PRO A 63 -0.11 14.30 1.86
C PRO A 63 1.33 14.54 1.40
N PRO A 64 2.25 13.60 1.67
CA PRO A 64 3.61 13.70 1.17
C PRO A 64 3.61 13.64 -0.36
N THR A 65 4.56 14.33 -0.96
CA THR A 65 4.85 14.25 -2.40
C THR A 65 6.33 13.89 -2.56
N PRO A 66 6.71 13.17 -3.63
CA PRO A 66 8.12 12.85 -3.88
C PRO A 66 8.99 14.10 -3.89
N ASP A 67 8.53 15.19 -4.52
CA ASP A 67 9.24 16.48 -4.55
C ASP A 67 9.39 17.14 -3.18
N GLY A 68 8.43 16.93 -2.28
CA GLY A 68 8.50 17.44 -0.90
C GLY A 68 9.39 16.60 0.02
N LEU A 69 9.55 15.29 -0.27
CA LEU A 69 10.35 14.37 0.53
C LEU A 69 11.81 14.26 0.05
N LYS A 70 12.06 14.40 -1.25
CA LYS A 70 13.39 14.32 -1.86
C LYS A 70 14.44 15.23 -1.20
N PRO A 71 14.14 16.50 -0.81
CA PRO A 71 15.10 17.36 -0.12
C PRO A 71 15.48 16.88 1.29
N LEU A 72 14.72 15.95 1.87
CA LEU A 72 14.99 15.38 3.20
C LEU A 72 15.98 14.22 3.16
N ILE A 73 16.31 13.71 1.97
CA ILE A 73 17.33 12.66 1.83
C ILE A 73 18.68 13.25 2.26
N PRO A 74 19.39 12.63 3.23
CA PRO A 74 20.71 13.09 3.62
C PRO A 74 21.70 12.97 2.45
N PRO A 75 22.77 13.79 2.40
CA PRO A 75 23.76 13.71 1.33
C PRO A 75 24.32 12.30 1.20
N LEU A 76 24.27 11.71 0.00
CA LEU A 76 24.73 10.33 -0.21
C LEU A 76 26.23 10.16 0.01
N SER A 77 27.00 11.25 -0.07
CA SER A 77 28.40 11.29 0.34
C SER A 77 28.63 11.03 1.83
N THR A 78 27.57 11.06 2.65
CA THR A 78 27.61 10.70 4.08
C THR A 78 27.10 9.30 4.37
N LEU A 79 26.90 8.48 3.33
CA LEU A 79 26.47 7.09 3.49
C LEU A 79 27.44 6.30 4.40
N PRO A 80 26.92 5.44 5.27
CA PRO A 80 27.73 4.49 6.03
C PRO A 80 28.67 3.69 5.13
N LEU A 81 29.95 3.62 5.50
CA LEU A 81 30.96 2.84 4.78
C LEU A 81 30.58 1.35 4.69
N SER A 82 29.85 0.84 5.69
CA SER A 82 29.27 -0.50 5.71
C SER A 82 28.46 -0.81 4.46
N ILE A 83 27.66 0.14 3.96
CA ILE A 83 26.84 -0.02 2.76
C ILE A 83 27.73 -0.09 1.52
N THR A 84 28.68 0.84 1.40
CA THR A 84 29.62 0.92 0.27
C THR A 84 30.46 -0.35 0.17
N GLU A 85 31.06 -0.79 1.29
CA GLU A 85 31.86 -2.00 1.37
C GLU A 85 31.04 -3.24 1.04
N SER A 86 29.82 -3.34 1.57
CA SER A 86 28.95 -4.49 1.34
C SER A 86 28.52 -4.60 -0.13
N LEU A 87 28.10 -3.49 -0.75
CA LEU A 87 27.71 -3.49 -2.17
C LEU A 87 28.88 -3.79 -3.12
N THR A 88 30.09 -3.33 -2.76
CA THR A 88 31.31 -3.63 -3.52
C THR A 88 31.75 -5.08 -3.34
N ASN A 89 31.69 -5.60 -2.11
CA ASN A 89 32.07 -6.98 -1.79
C ASN A 89 31.17 -8.03 -2.47
N TYR A 90 29.88 -7.69 -2.66
CA TYR A 90 28.92 -8.53 -3.38
C TYR A 90 28.94 -8.29 -4.91
N ASP A 91 29.90 -7.50 -5.42
CA ASP A 91 30.06 -7.16 -6.84
C ASP A 91 28.78 -6.55 -7.49
N ILE A 92 27.97 -5.86 -6.67
CA ILE A 92 26.75 -5.19 -7.13
C ILE A 92 27.10 -3.87 -7.82
N VAL A 93 28.17 -3.22 -7.39
CA VAL A 93 28.67 -1.94 -7.92
C VAL A 93 30.19 -1.94 -7.91
N SER A 94 30.78 -1.20 -8.86
CA SER A 94 32.22 -1.20 -9.08
C SER A 94 32.97 -0.15 -8.26
N ASP A 95 32.31 0.95 -7.91
CA ASP A 95 32.91 2.06 -7.16
C ASP A 95 31.88 2.82 -6.32
N ALA A 96 32.36 3.77 -5.52
CA ALA A 96 31.54 4.58 -4.63
C ALA A 96 30.56 5.50 -5.39
N ASP A 97 30.90 5.98 -6.58
CA ASP A 97 30.00 6.82 -7.38
C ASP A 97 28.79 5.99 -7.87
N ASP A 98 29.02 4.72 -8.19
CA ASP A 98 27.96 3.78 -8.57
C ASP A 98 27.11 3.33 -7.39
N VAL A 99 27.67 3.26 -6.17
CA VAL A 99 26.89 3.11 -4.93
C VAL A 99 25.91 4.27 -4.79
N GLU A 100 26.39 5.51 -4.88
CA GLU A 100 25.52 6.68 -4.73
C GLU A 100 24.41 6.71 -5.77
N LYS A 101 24.71 6.40 -7.04
CA LYS A 101 23.69 6.33 -8.11
C LYS A 101 22.64 5.25 -7.83
N LEU A 102 23.06 4.07 -7.37
CA LEU A 102 22.16 2.97 -7.07
C LEU A 102 21.26 3.31 -5.88
N ILE A 103 21.83 3.81 -4.78
CA ILE A 103 21.07 4.23 -3.60
C ILE A 103 20.14 5.39 -3.95
N SER A 104 20.59 6.37 -4.73
CA SER A 104 19.74 7.47 -5.20
C SER A 104 18.50 6.94 -5.94
N ARG A 105 18.68 6.01 -6.87
CA ARG A 105 17.57 5.39 -7.60
C ARG A 105 16.61 4.65 -6.66
N VAL A 106 17.15 3.80 -5.77
CA VAL A 106 16.36 3.04 -4.80
C VAL A 106 15.55 3.97 -3.89
N LEU A 107 16.15 5.06 -3.41
CA LEU A 107 15.45 6.02 -2.57
C LEU A 107 14.35 6.75 -3.33
N LEU A 108 14.54 7.07 -4.60
CA LEU A 108 13.48 7.68 -5.42
C LEU A 108 12.30 6.71 -5.62
N GLU A 109 12.58 5.44 -5.94
CA GLU A 109 11.55 4.39 -6.05
C GLU A 109 10.81 4.20 -4.73
N TYR A 110 11.53 4.19 -3.61
CA TYR A 110 10.97 4.14 -2.27
C TYR A 110 10.06 5.36 -1.96
N LEU A 111 10.50 6.58 -2.30
CA LEU A 111 9.69 7.79 -2.10
C LEU A 111 8.39 7.74 -2.91
N ASP A 112 8.47 7.27 -4.16
CA ASP A 112 7.30 7.08 -5.01
C ASP A 112 6.35 6.04 -4.39
N ALA A 113 6.87 4.92 -3.89
CA ALA A 113 6.09 3.88 -3.25
C ALA A 113 5.42 4.35 -1.95
N VAL A 114 6.12 5.14 -1.13
CA VAL A 114 5.58 5.73 0.10
C VAL A 114 4.53 6.80 -0.18
N CYS A 115 4.68 7.57 -1.25
CA CYS A 115 3.69 8.58 -1.65
C CYS A 115 2.51 7.97 -2.41
N ALA A 116 2.68 6.79 -3.02
CA ALA A 116 1.60 6.06 -3.66
C ALA A 116 0.59 5.64 -2.59
N ALA A 117 -0.69 5.90 -2.85
CA ALA A 117 -1.73 5.33 -1.99
C ALA A 117 -1.72 3.80 -2.14
N PRO A 118 -1.64 3.03 -1.04
CA PRO A 118 -1.67 1.58 -1.09
C PRO A 118 -2.79 1.08 -2.02
N PRO A 119 -2.53 0.07 -2.88
CA PRO A 119 -3.55 -0.48 -3.78
C PRO A 119 -4.83 -0.89 -3.04
N GLU A 120 -4.68 -1.34 -1.78
CA GLU A 120 -5.77 -1.70 -0.88
C GLU A 120 -6.65 -0.50 -0.48
N LEU A 121 -6.07 0.70 -0.37
CA LEU A 121 -6.82 1.91 -0.03
C LEU A 121 -7.62 2.42 -1.22
N VAL A 122 -7.07 2.37 -2.44
CA VAL A 122 -7.70 2.97 -3.63
C VAL A 122 -8.69 2.02 -4.30
N GLY A 123 -8.67 0.73 -3.97
CA GLY A 123 -9.51 -0.29 -4.59
C GLY A 123 -9.23 -0.34 -6.09
N ASP A 124 -8.45 -1.33 -6.54
CA ASP A 124 -8.10 -1.40 -7.96
C ASP A 124 -9.37 -1.55 -8.83
N ARG A 125 -9.63 -0.54 -9.66
CA ARG A 125 -10.70 -0.55 -10.67
C ARG A 125 -10.49 -1.67 -11.71
N GLY A 126 -9.25 -2.12 -11.92
CA GLY A 126 -8.87 -3.18 -12.84
C GLY A 126 -9.08 -4.60 -12.31
N SER A 127 -9.04 -4.81 -10.99
CA SER A 127 -9.18 -6.11 -10.33
C SER A 127 -10.58 -6.27 -9.75
N ARG A 128 -11.54 -6.69 -10.58
CA ARG A 128 -12.85 -7.11 -10.08
C ARG A 128 -12.68 -8.34 -9.19
N LYS A 129 -13.04 -8.23 -7.91
CA LYS A 129 -13.09 -9.39 -7.00
C LYS A 129 -14.23 -10.33 -7.39
N GLU A 130 -13.99 -11.63 -7.30
CA GLU A 130 -15.02 -12.65 -7.54
C GLU A 130 -15.99 -12.77 -6.34
N ALA A 131 -15.51 -12.46 -5.14
CA ALA A 131 -16.29 -12.48 -3.91
C ALA A 131 -16.66 -11.08 -3.39
N CYS A 132 -17.76 -11.03 -2.64
CA CYS A 132 -18.18 -9.82 -1.94
C CYS A 132 -17.24 -9.51 -0.76
N GLU A 133 -16.67 -8.32 -0.71
CA GLU A 133 -15.66 -7.95 0.32
C GLU A 133 -16.22 -7.79 1.73
N ILE A 134 -17.55 -7.79 1.91
CA ILE A 134 -18.18 -7.79 3.25
C ILE A 134 -18.61 -9.19 3.67
N CYS A 135 -19.38 -9.91 2.84
CA CYS A 135 -19.95 -11.20 3.25
C CYS A 135 -19.18 -12.43 2.74
N GLU A 136 -18.11 -12.21 1.95
CA GLU A 136 -17.17 -13.22 1.43
C GLU A 136 -17.75 -14.30 0.52
N ARG A 137 -19.03 -14.19 0.17
CA ARG A 137 -19.66 -15.07 -0.81
C ARG A 137 -19.07 -14.79 -2.21
N ASP A 138 -18.59 -15.83 -2.87
CA ASP A 138 -18.02 -15.85 -4.23
C ASP A 138 -19.07 -16.17 -5.31
N TRP A 139 -20.20 -16.77 -4.95
CA TRP A 139 -21.29 -17.11 -5.89
C TRP A 139 -22.29 -15.96 -6.14
N VAL A 140 -22.05 -14.77 -5.62
CA VAL A 140 -22.97 -13.61 -5.73
C VAL A 140 -22.46 -12.58 -6.72
N ARG A 141 -23.38 -11.92 -7.45
CA ARG A 141 -23.01 -10.79 -8.30
C ARG A 141 -22.57 -9.61 -7.42
N VAL A 142 -21.29 -9.26 -7.50
CA VAL A 142 -20.75 -8.02 -6.95
C VAL A 142 -20.90 -6.86 -7.92
N THR A 143 -21.06 -5.67 -7.35
CA THR A 143 -21.09 -4.39 -8.04
C THR A 143 -20.13 -3.42 -7.37
N TYR A 144 -19.70 -2.45 -8.15
CA TYR A 144 -18.81 -1.39 -7.72
C TYR A 144 -19.50 -0.45 -6.72
N HIS A 145 -18.88 -0.22 -5.57
CA HIS A 145 -19.34 0.69 -4.52
C HIS A 145 -18.24 1.70 -4.19
N HIS A 146 -18.55 2.99 -4.23
CA HIS A 146 -17.63 4.03 -3.77
C HIS A 146 -17.64 4.10 -2.24
N LEU A 147 -16.48 3.85 -1.61
CA LEU A 147 -16.32 3.91 -0.16
C LEU A 147 -16.42 5.36 0.35
N ILE A 148 -15.90 6.31 -0.41
CA ILE A 148 -16.20 7.74 -0.23
C ILE A 148 -17.25 8.15 -1.28
N PRO A 149 -18.52 8.35 -0.89
CA PRO A 149 -19.57 8.72 -1.83
C PRO A 149 -19.18 9.96 -2.66
N LYS A 150 -19.31 9.90 -3.99
CA LYS A 150 -18.96 11.02 -4.89
C LYS A 150 -19.61 12.35 -4.50
N SER A 151 -20.83 12.30 -3.97
CA SER A 151 -21.54 13.48 -3.48
C SER A 151 -20.85 14.21 -2.33
N THR A 152 -19.92 13.55 -1.61
CA THR A 152 -19.20 14.13 -0.47
C THR A 152 -17.78 14.58 -0.82
N HIS A 153 -17.25 14.30 -2.02
CA HIS A 153 -15.86 14.60 -2.41
C HIS A 153 -15.48 16.06 -2.18
N ALA A 154 -16.30 17.01 -2.67
CA ALA A 154 -16.04 18.44 -2.48
C ALA A 154 -15.99 18.83 -0.98
N LYS A 155 -16.81 18.18 -0.14
CA LYS A 155 -16.83 18.42 1.31
C LYS A 155 -15.61 17.79 1.99
N VAL A 156 -15.22 16.58 1.60
CA VAL A 156 -14.03 15.87 2.10
C VAL A 156 -12.77 16.71 1.87
N LEU A 157 -12.58 17.24 0.66
CA LEU A 157 -11.44 18.10 0.32
C LEU A 157 -11.49 19.44 1.08
N LYS A 158 -12.66 20.12 1.08
CA LYS A 158 -12.83 21.39 1.78
C LYS A 158 -12.56 21.28 3.28
N ARG A 159 -12.94 20.15 3.91
CA ARG A 159 -12.75 19.89 5.33
C ARG A 159 -11.42 19.20 5.65
N LYS A 160 -10.63 18.85 4.63
CA LYS A 160 -9.36 18.10 4.76
C LYS A 160 -9.52 16.82 5.58
N TRP A 161 -10.61 16.09 5.36
CA TRP A 161 -10.80 14.80 6.02
C TRP A 161 -9.87 13.75 5.43
N HIS A 162 -9.75 13.72 4.10
CA HIS A 162 -8.91 12.78 3.37
C HIS A 162 -8.24 13.47 2.18
N PRO A 163 -7.05 12.99 1.76
CA PRO A 163 -6.40 13.45 0.54
C PRO A 163 -7.19 13.06 -0.72
N GLU A 164 -6.94 13.75 -1.83
CA GLU A 164 -7.63 13.51 -3.11
C GLU A 164 -7.46 12.07 -3.63
N VAL A 165 -6.29 11.47 -3.38
CA VAL A 165 -5.91 10.15 -3.86
C VAL A 165 -6.86 9.03 -3.41
N VAL A 166 -7.50 9.16 -2.23
CA VAL A 166 -8.43 8.15 -1.70
C VAL A 166 -9.90 8.44 -2.02
N LEU A 167 -10.23 9.54 -2.71
CA LEU A 167 -11.63 9.85 -3.03
C LEU A 167 -12.29 8.79 -3.92
N ASN A 168 -11.48 8.14 -4.75
CA ASN A 168 -11.95 7.13 -5.69
C ASN A 168 -11.89 5.70 -5.15
N SER A 169 -11.59 5.53 -3.86
CA SER A 169 -11.57 4.26 -3.15
C SER A 169 -12.89 3.50 -3.28
N VAL A 170 -12.81 2.22 -3.62
CA VAL A 170 -13.96 1.38 -3.94
C VAL A 170 -13.94 0.01 -3.28
N ALA A 171 -15.13 -0.60 -3.23
CA ALA A 171 -15.33 -1.97 -2.84
C ALA A 171 -16.22 -2.72 -3.84
N TRP A 172 -16.04 -4.03 -3.95
CA TRP A 172 -16.84 -4.99 -4.69
C TRP A 172 -17.85 -5.66 -3.75
N LEU A 173 -19.08 -5.14 -3.76
CA LEU A 173 -20.11 -5.57 -2.83
C LEU A 173 -21.26 -6.23 -3.57
N CYS A 174 -21.84 -7.30 -3.00
CA CYS A 174 -23.11 -7.81 -3.49
C CYS A 174 -24.25 -6.83 -3.17
N ARG A 175 -25.36 -6.90 -3.91
CA ARG A 175 -26.51 -6.00 -3.76
C ARG A 175 -26.97 -5.84 -2.30
N SER A 176 -27.08 -6.95 -1.56
CA SER A 176 -27.55 -6.92 -0.17
C SER A 176 -26.57 -6.20 0.76
N CYS A 177 -25.26 -6.43 0.59
CA CYS A 177 -24.24 -5.72 1.37
C CYS A 177 -24.18 -4.23 0.99
N HIS A 178 -24.26 -3.90 -0.29
CA HIS A 178 -24.31 -2.51 -0.76
C HIS A 178 -25.50 -1.75 -0.14
N SER A 179 -26.71 -2.33 -0.17
CA SER A 179 -27.88 -1.73 0.47
C SER A 179 -27.72 -1.60 1.99
N THR A 180 -27.01 -2.52 2.65
CA THR A 180 -26.76 -2.42 4.09
C THR A 180 -25.78 -1.31 4.44
N VAL A 181 -24.70 -1.12 3.66
CA VAL A 181 -23.75 -0.01 3.88
C VAL A 181 -24.45 1.35 3.80
N HIS A 182 -25.32 1.57 2.82
CA HIS A 182 -26.08 2.84 2.75
C HIS A 182 -27.15 3.00 3.83
N ARG A 183 -27.44 1.97 4.63
CA ARG A 183 -28.38 2.03 5.76
C ARG A 183 -27.68 2.15 7.11
N CYS A 184 -26.42 1.73 7.23
CA CYS A 184 -25.73 1.72 8.52
C CYS A 184 -25.31 3.13 8.97
N ALA A 185 -25.07 4.04 8.02
CA ALA A 185 -24.64 5.40 8.30
C ALA A 185 -25.00 6.37 7.17
N SER A 186 -24.99 7.67 7.48
CA SER A 186 -25.14 8.71 6.46
C SER A 186 -23.91 8.74 5.54
N ASN A 187 -24.07 9.24 4.31
CA ASN A 187 -22.95 9.39 3.37
C ASN A 187 -21.79 10.22 3.95
N GLU A 188 -22.09 11.18 4.83
CA GLU A 188 -21.07 11.98 5.50
C GLU A 188 -20.27 11.17 6.52
N VAL A 189 -20.95 10.38 7.36
CA VAL A 189 -20.30 9.51 8.34
C VAL A 189 -19.50 8.42 7.62
N LEU A 190 -20.05 7.81 6.56
CA LEU A 190 -19.30 6.86 5.72
C LEU A 190 -18.03 7.51 5.15
N ALA A 191 -18.15 8.68 4.55
CA ALA A 191 -17.01 9.39 3.97
C ALA A 191 -15.92 9.76 4.99
N LYS A 192 -16.32 10.12 6.21
CA LYS A 192 -15.39 10.63 7.23
C LYS A 192 -14.74 9.50 8.03
N GLU A 193 -15.54 8.51 8.45
CA GLU A 193 -15.15 7.55 9.48
C GLU A 193 -15.04 6.11 8.96
N TYR A 194 -15.68 5.78 7.83
CA TYR A 194 -15.77 4.40 7.31
C TYR A 194 -15.46 4.31 5.81
N TYR A 195 -14.36 4.93 5.41
CA TYR A 195 -13.96 5.12 4.00
C TYR A 195 -13.09 3.99 3.43
N THR A 196 -12.94 2.88 4.15
CA THR A 196 -12.27 1.65 3.71
C THR A 196 -13.08 0.42 4.10
N VAL A 197 -12.87 -0.72 3.42
CA VAL A 197 -13.51 -2.00 3.81
C VAL A 197 -13.14 -2.42 5.23
N PRO A 198 -11.85 -2.38 5.66
CA PRO A 198 -11.50 -2.67 7.05
C PRO A 198 -12.27 -1.81 8.07
N LEU A 199 -12.37 -0.50 7.84
CA LEU A 199 -13.13 0.40 8.73
C LEU A 199 -14.63 0.04 8.76
N LEU A 200 -15.23 -0.31 7.61
CA LEU A 200 -16.61 -0.79 7.58
C LEU A 200 -16.77 -2.08 8.41
N LEU A 201 -15.80 -2.99 8.35
CA LEU A 201 -15.78 -4.25 9.09
C LEU A 201 -15.53 -4.09 10.59
N GLU A 202 -15.04 -2.94 11.05
CA GLU A 202 -14.94 -2.60 12.47
C GLU A 202 -16.29 -2.23 13.10
N ARG A 203 -17.31 -1.91 12.29
CA ARG A 203 -18.63 -1.57 12.81
C ARG A 203 -19.40 -2.79 13.30
N GLU A 204 -19.96 -2.70 14.50
CA GLU A 204 -20.74 -3.77 15.11
C GLU A 204 -21.96 -4.19 14.27
N ASP A 205 -22.67 -3.24 13.66
CA ASP A 205 -23.84 -3.52 12.82
C ASP A 205 -23.46 -4.25 11.51
N ILE A 206 -22.34 -3.88 10.89
CA ILE A 206 -21.77 -4.56 9.73
C ILE A 206 -21.25 -5.95 10.09
N GLN A 207 -20.58 -6.13 11.25
CA GLN A 207 -20.12 -7.44 11.72
C GLN A 207 -21.28 -8.41 11.93
N LYS A 208 -22.34 -7.97 12.63
CA LYS A 208 -23.57 -8.75 12.81
C LYS A 208 -24.20 -9.11 11.47
N TRP A 209 -24.29 -8.13 10.57
CA TRP A 209 -24.80 -8.35 9.22
C TRP A 209 -23.95 -9.37 8.44
N ARG A 210 -22.62 -9.24 8.47
CA ARG A 210 -21.67 -10.15 7.80
C ARG A 210 -21.85 -11.58 8.28
N ALA A 211 -21.91 -11.80 9.60
CA ALA A 211 -22.09 -13.12 10.20
C ALA A 211 -23.40 -13.81 9.77
N TYR A 212 -24.45 -13.03 9.55
CA TYR A 212 -25.71 -13.51 8.99
C TYR A 212 -25.63 -13.73 7.47
N ALA A 213 -25.12 -12.73 6.73
CA ALA A 213 -25.12 -12.66 5.28
C ALA A 213 -24.22 -13.73 4.64
N SER A 214 -23.09 -14.06 5.26
CA SER A 214 -22.14 -15.08 4.75
C SER A 214 -22.77 -16.47 4.70
N LYS A 215 -23.71 -16.77 5.60
CA LYS A 215 -24.42 -18.06 5.68
C LYS A 215 -25.57 -18.18 4.69
N GLN A 216 -25.94 -17.10 3.99
CA GLN A 216 -27.10 -17.10 3.10
C GLN A 216 -26.79 -17.85 1.80
N ARG A 217 -27.40 -19.03 1.66
CA ARG A 217 -27.24 -19.94 0.51
C ARG A 217 -28.15 -19.61 -0.67
N PHE A 218 -29.01 -18.60 -0.55
CA PHE A 218 -29.95 -18.27 -1.61
C PHE A 218 -29.22 -17.64 -2.80
N ARG A 219 -29.23 -18.36 -3.93
CA ARG A 219 -28.78 -17.89 -5.23
C ARG A 219 -29.89 -16.98 -5.76
N GLY A 220 -29.88 -15.72 -5.34
CA GLY A 220 -30.86 -14.71 -5.76
C GLY A 220 -30.90 -14.64 -7.28
N GLY A 221 -31.92 -15.26 -7.87
CA GLY A 221 -32.08 -15.38 -9.31
C GLY A 221 -32.06 -14.02 -9.98
N LEU A 222 -31.34 -13.95 -11.11
CA LEU A 222 -31.59 -12.99 -12.16
C LEU A 222 -33.09 -13.04 -12.49
N LYS A 223 -33.86 -12.05 -12.03
CA LYS A 223 -35.05 -11.63 -12.74
C LYS A 223 -34.69 -10.30 -13.38
N ASN A 224 -34.37 -10.37 -14.67
CA ASN A 224 -34.40 -9.22 -15.56
C ASN A 224 -35.79 -8.58 -15.44
N LEU A 225 -35.82 -7.29 -15.14
CA LEU A 225 -36.91 -6.35 -15.42
C LEU A 225 -36.25 -4.96 -15.48
#